data_AF-A0A961W7G6-F1
#
_entry.id   AF-A0A961W7G6-F1
#
_cell.length_a   1.000
_cell.length_b   1.000
_cell.length_c   1.000
_cell.angle_alpha   90.00
_cell.angle_beta   90.00
_cell.angle_gamma   90.00
#
_symmetry.space_group_name_H-M   'P 1'
#
loop_
_entity.id
_entity.type
_entity.pdbx_description
1 polymer ?
#
loop_
_entity_poly.entity_id
_entity_poly.type
_entity_poly.pdbx_seq_one_letter_code
_entity_poly.pdbx_strand_id
1 'polypeptide(L)' 'MEAVEVIVGIGAVMVLGGLAGGIIAGLKNRDLSAWIAWGFLFPPSLIVLLLLPAHRGQRPRRPTLDEEDRAAEDI' A
#
# COMPACT_ATOMS: atom_id res chain seq x y z
N MET A 1 -10.64 -21.05 20.81
CA MET A 1 -9.83 -20.92 19.57
C MET A 1 -8.41 -21.28 19.93
N GLU A 2 -7.85 -22.23 19.19
CA GLU A 2 -6.44 -22.60 19.35
C GLU A 2 -5.54 -21.43 18.92
N ALA A 3 -4.36 -21.29 19.51
CA ALA A 3 -3.44 -20.19 19.17
C ALA A 3 -3.12 -20.13 17.67
N VAL A 4 -3.01 -21.29 17.02
CA VAL A 4 -2.77 -21.42 15.58
C VAL A 4 -3.92 -20.84 14.75
N GLU A 5 -5.16 -21.09 15.14
CA GLU A 5 -6.35 -20.58 14.44
C GLU A 5 -6.37 -19.05 14.44
N VAL A 6 -6.05 -18.44 15.58
CA VAL A 6 -5.97 -16.97 15.73
C VAL A 6 -4.87 -16.40 14.85
N ILE A 7 -3.68 -17.02 14.84
CA ILE A 7 -2.54 -16.58 14.02
C ILE A 7 -2.91 -16.63 12.53
N VAL A 8 -3.52 -17.72 12.08
CA VAL A 8 -3.96 -17.88 10.69
C VAL A 8 -5.02 -16.83 10.33
N GLY A 9 -5.99 -16.59 11.22
CA GLY A 9 -7.01 -15.57 11.03
C GLY A 9 -6.41 -14.17 10.86
N ILE A 10 -5.47 -13.78 11.73
CA ILE A 10 -4.76 -12.49 11.64
C ILE A 10 -3.98 -12.41 10.32
N GLY A 11 -3.21 -13.44 9.98
CA GLY A 11 -2.43 -13.49 8.74
C GLY A 11 -3.29 -13.35 7.49
N ALA A 12 -4.43 -14.03 7.44
CA ALA A 12 -5.38 -13.92 6.33
C ALA A 12 -5.93 -12.48 6.19
N VAL A 13 -6.30 -11.84 7.30
CA VAL A 13 -6.78 -10.45 7.29
C VAL A 13 -5.69 -9.49 6.83
N MET A 14 -4.43 -9.71 7.21
CA MET A 14 -3.28 -8.92 6.74
C MET A 14 -3.07 -9.08 5.23
N VAL A 15 -3.00 -10.30 4.70
CA VAL A 15 -2.82 -10.53 3.25
C VAL A 15 -3.95 -9.90 2.44
N LEU A 16 -5.20 -10.11 2.85
CA LEU A 16 -6.37 -9.52 2.19
C LEU A 16 -6.35 -8.00 2.28
N GLY A 17 -5.92 -7.44 3.41
CA GLY A 17 -5.75 -6.00 3.60
C GLY A 17 -4.74 -5.40 2.62
N GLY A 18 -3.59 -6.04 2.42
CA GLY A 18 -2.59 -5.60 1.46
C GLY A 18 -3.09 -5.64 0.02
N LEU A 19 -3.77 -6.73 -0.36
CA LEU A 19 -4.36 -6.89 -1.68
C LEU A 19 -5.42 -5.80 -1.96
N ALA A 20 -6.33 -5.58 -1.02
CA ALA A 20 -7.35 -4.55 -1.10
C ALA A 20 -6.73 -3.14 -1.18
N GLY A 21 -5.68 -2.88 -0.40
CA GLY A 21 -4.93 -1.62 -0.45
C GLY A 21 -4.36 -1.32 -1.81
N GLY A 22 -3.75 -2.32 -2.46
CA GLY A 22 -3.25 -2.17 -3.83
C GLY A 22 -4.34 -1.87 -4.85
N ILE A 23 -5.45 -2.61 -4.80
CA ILE A 23 -6.59 -2.42 -5.72
C ILE A 23 -7.17 -1.01 -5.55
N ILE A 24 -7.52 -0.62 -4.32
CA ILE A 24 -8.14 0.68 -4.05
C ILE A 24 -7.18 1.83 -4.39
N ALA A 25 -5.89 1.69 -4.10
CA ALA A 25 -4.89 2.70 -4.45
C ALA A 25 -4.73 2.85 -5.97
N GLY A 26 -4.77 1.74 -6.72
CA GLY A 26 -4.80 1.76 -8.18
C GLY A 26 -6.01 2.54 -8.72
N LEU A 27 -7.21 2.23 -8.23
CA LEU A 27 -8.44 2.91 -8.64
C LEU A 27 -8.43 4.41 -8.29
N LYS A 28 -7.80 4.77 -7.17
CA LYS A 28 -7.76 6.16 -6.67
C LYS A 28 -6.52 6.93 -7.11
N ASN A 29 -5.75 6.38 -8.06
CA ASN A 29 -4.53 6.96 -8.62
C ASN A 29 -3.49 7.35 -7.54
N ARG A 30 -3.31 6.49 -6.55
CA ARG A 30 -2.35 6.67 -5.44
C ARG A 30 -1.18 5.68 -5.55
N ASP A 31 -0.20 5.88 -4.68
CA ASP A 31 0.98 5.02 -4.56
C ASP A 31 0.59 3.57 -4.20
N LEU A 32 0.84 2.62 -5.10
CA LEU A 32 0.50 1.21 -4.88
C LEU A 32 1.28 0.62 -3.72
N SER A 33 2.60 0.78 -3.75
CA SER A 33 3.53 0.11 -2.84
C SER A 33 3.27 0.52 -1.40
N ALA A 34 3.03 1.81 -1.15
CA ALA A 34 2.69 2.33 0.16
C ALA A 34 1.37 1.74 0.67
N TRP A 35 0.32 1.73 -0.15
CA TRP A 35 -1.00 1.27 0.30
C TRP A 35 -1.12 -0.26 0.39
N ILE A 36 -0.33 -1.02 -0.37
CA ILE A 36 -0.17 -2.47 -0.15
C ILE A 36 0.50 -2.72 1.20
N ALA A 37 1.60 -2.03 1.50
CA ALA A 37 2.33 -2.19 2.76
C ALA A 37 1.46 -1.82 3.97
N TRP A 38 0.78 -0.66 3.91
CA TRP A 38 -0.12 -0.22 4.98
C TRP A 38 -1.35 -1.12 5.12
N GLY A 39 -1.95 -1.56 4.01
CA GLY A 39 -3.06 -2.50 4.04
C GLY A 39 -2.67 -3.85 4.64
N PHE A 40 -1.44 -4.31 4.41
CA PHE A 40 -0.93 -5.56 4.97
C PHE A 40 -0.63 -5.44 6.46
N LEU A 41 0.14 -4.41 6.85
CA LEU A 41 0.59 -4.23 8.23
C LEU A 41 -0.55 -3.81 9.17
N PHE A 42 -1.43 -2.92 8.69
CA PHE A 42 -2.55 -2.40 9.44
C PHE A 42 -3.79 -2.30 8.53
N PRO A 43 -4.54 -3.41 8.34
CA PRO A 43 -5.73 -3.45 7.47
C PRO A 43 -6.76 -2.33 7.71
N PRO A 44 -6.99 -1.83 8.94
CA PRO A 44 -7.90 -0.68 9.14
C PRO A 44 -7.45 0.62 8.45
N SER A 45 -6.18 0.74 8.03
CA SER A 45 -5.70 1.89 7.22
C SER A 45 -6.46 2.06 5.91
N LEU A 46 -7.10 1.00 5.40
CA LEU A 46 -7.93 1.05 4.20
C LEU A 46 -9.12 2.01 4.36
N ILE A 47 -9.59 2.26 5.58
CA ILE A 47 -10.65 3.26 5.85
C ILE A 47 -10.16 4.64 5.42
N VAL A 48 -8.92 4.99 5.78
CA VAL A 48 -8.30 6.26 5.38
C VAL A 48 -8.18 6.32 3.86
N LEU A 49 -7.71 5.24 3.23
CA LEU A 49 -7.61 5.16 1.78
C LEU A 49 -8.96 5.35 1.09
N LEU A 50 -10.04 4.78 1.61
CA LEU A 50 -11.40 4.92 1.07
C LEU A 50 -11.92 6.35 1.18
N LEU A 51 -11.68 7.02 2.31
CA LEU A 51 -12.15 8.40 2.58
C LEU A 51 -11.41 9.46 1.76
N LEU A 52 -10.16 9.19 1.42
CA LEU A 52 -9.36 10.13 0.64
C LEU A 52 -9.99 10.36 -0.75
N PRO A 53 -9.82 11.53 -1.40
CA PRO A 53 -10.21 11.68 -2.80
C PRO A 53 -9.25 10.93 -3.73
N ALA A 54 -9.74 10.58 -4.92
CA ALA A 54 -8.90 10.11 -6.01
C ALA A 54 -7.97 11.24 -6.49
N HIS A 55 -6.70 10.92 -6.74
CA HIS A 55 -5.74 11.91 -7.21
C HIS A 55 -5.96 12.22 -8.69
N ARG A 56 -6.16 13.51 -9.01
CA ARG A 56 -6.32 14.00 -10.39
C ARG A 56 -4.98 14.52 -10.87
N GLY A 57 -4.44 13.93 -11.94
CA GLY A 57 -3.15 14.31 -12.50
C GLY A 57 -2.27 13.10 -12.82
N GLN A 58 -1.00 13.36 -13.12
CA GLN A 58 -0.02 12.28 -13.23
C GLN A 58 0.04 11.50 -11.92
N ARG A 59 0.07 10.18 -12.04
CA ARG A 59 0.21 9.31 -10.88
C ARG A 59 1.47 9.69 -10.12
N PRO A 60 1.42 9.83 -8.79
CA PRO A 60 2.63 9.93 -7.98
C PRO A 60 3.46 8.66 -8.24
N ARG A 61 4.52 8.80 -9.04
CA ARG A 61 5.50 7.75 -9.30
C ARG A 61 6.63 8.00 -8.33
N ARG A 62 6.93 7.01 -7.48
CA ARG A 62 8.18 7.00 -6.74
C ARG A 62 9.33 6.89 -7.77
N PRO A 63 10.38 7.71 -7.65
CA PRO A 63 11.56 7.58 -8.49
C PRO A 63 12.09 6.14 -8.47
N THR A 64 12.61 5.67 -9.59
CA THR A 64 13.29 4.37 -9.61
C THR A 64 14.62 4.48 -8.88
N LEU A 65 15.15 3.37 -8.35
CA LEU A 65 16.47 3.34 -7.72
C LEU A 65 17.54 3.95 -8.64
N ASP A 66 17.55 3.59 -9.93
CA ASP A 66 18.46 4.17 -10.93
C ASP A 66 18.30 5.70 -11.11
N GLU A 67 17.10 6.24 -10.89
CA GLU A 67 16.84 7.69 -10.97
C GLU A 67 17.36 8.39 -9.70
N GLU A 68 17.23 7.74 -8.53
CA GLU A 68 17.77 8.20 -7.25
C GLU A 68 19.30 8.17 -7.25
N ASP A 69 19.90 7.10 -7.77
CA ASP A 69 21.36 6.94 -7.86
C ASP A 69 21.99 8.01 -8.75
N ARG A 70 21.43 8.28 -9.94
CA ARG A 70 21.90 9.39 -10.79
C ARG A 70 21.79 10.75 -10.11
N ALA A 71 20.69 11.01 -9.43
CA ALA A 71 20.50 12.27 -8.73
C ALA A 71 21.50 12.46 -7.58
N ALA A 72 21.98 11.37 -6.97
CA ALA A 72 23.01 11.41 -5.93
C ALA A 72 24.42 11.59 -6.51
N GLU A 73 24.70 11.08 -7.71
CA GLU A 73 25.97 11.29 -8.43
C GLU A 73 26.10 12.73 -8.97
N ASP A 74 24.99 13.41 -9.24
CA ASP A 74 24.95 14.78 -9.76
C ASP A 74 25.16 15.89 -8.70
N ILE A 75 25.37 15.55 -7.41
CA ILE A 75 25.56 16.48 -6.27
C ILE A 75 27.03 16.50 -5.82
#